data_AF-A0A9N9C393-F1
#
_entry.id   AF-A0A9N9C393-F1
#
_cell.length_a   1.000
_cell.length_b   1.000
_cell.length_c   1.000
_cell.angle_alpha   90.00
_cell.angle_beta   90.00
_cell.angle_gamma   90.00
#
_symmetry.space_group_name_H-M   'P 1'
#
loop_
_entity.id
_entity.type
_entity.pdbx_description
1 polymer ?
#
loop_
_entity_poly.entity_id
_entity_poly.type
_entity_poly.pdbx_seq_one_letter_code
_entity_poly.pdbx_strand_id
1 'polypeptide(L)'
;MKQGTNFFFLRVLISIFKKGDYQKLLVVFDGGGTNFRKNLLPQYKAQREAMPEELYKQMEMVKSLLEKTNITYLQLENHEADDLIASFIKKNQEKNSQIIFDVFTRDKDLLQLLSQNINILKYINGKTTLYTYEIFCQEYNFTPHNYIDYLSLLGDKVDNIEGVNGIGPVNAKKLIQQFQSVENIYQKINNLPEITKHLLIDKEKLVLVNKKLISLAEDISLPIDIYEKCNFR
;
A
#
# COMPACT_ATOMS: atom_id res chain seq x y z
N MET A 1 -22.26 19.27 8.94
CA MET A 1 -21.82 18.34 10.01
C MET A 1 -20.79 17.38 9.44
N LYS A 2 -19.52 17.47 9.86
CA LYS A 2 -18.53 16.41 9.58
C LYS A 2 -19.06 15.15 10.26
N GLN A 3 -19.45 14.14 9.48
CA GLN A 3 -19.91 12.87 10.06
C GLN A 3 -18.74 12.26 10.84
N GLY A 4 -18.94 11.96 12.13
CA GLY A 4 -17.90 11.39 12.96
C GLY A 4 -17.36 10.09 12.34
N THR A 5 -16.04 9.89 12.40
CA THR A 5 -15.30 8.78 11.77
C THR A 5 -15.89 7.40 12.08
N ASN A 6 -16.55 7.22 13.23
CA ASN A 6 -17.21 5.96 13.61
C ASN A 6 -18.41 5.60 12.70
N PHE A 7 -19.23 6.59 12.33
CA PHE A 7 -20.32 6.39 11.37
C PHE A 7 -19.77 6.10 9.99
N PHE A 8 -18.63 6.69 9.63
CA PHE A 8 -17.96 6.40 8.37
C PHE A 8 -17.42 4.97 8.33
N PHE A 9 -16.72 4.53 9.39
CA PHE A 9 -16.21 3.17 9.52
C PHE A 9 -17.30 2.12 9.32
N LEU A 10 -18.41 2.23 10.07
CA LEU A 10 -19.54 1.32 9.94
C LEU A 10 -20.18 1.35 8.55
N ARG A 11 -20.33 2.53 7.94
CA ARG A 11 -20.88 2.67 6.58
C ARG A 11 -19.99 2.03 5.53
N VAL A 12 -18.68 2.20 5.65
CA VAL A 12 -17.70 1.55 4.78
C VAL A 12 -17.77 0.05 4.95
N LEU A 13 -17.77 -0.44 6.19
CA LEU A 13 -17.83 -1.86 6.50
C LEU A 13 -19.11 -2.51 5.92
N ILE A 14 -20.27 -1.88 6.10
CA ILE A 14 -21.53 -2.29 5.47
C ILE A 14 -21.44 -2.24 3.94
N SER A 15 -20.78 -1.23 3.36
CA SER A 15 -20.61 -1.16 1.91
C SER A 15 -19.69 -2.26 1.37
N ILE A 16 -18.68 -2.68 2.12
CA ILE A 16 -17.79 -3.79 1.77
C ILE A 16 -18.60 -5.08 1.77
N PHE A 17 -19.40 -5.34 2.81
CA PHE A 17 -20.22 -6.57 2.88
C PHE A 17 -21.26 -6.71 1.77
N LYS A 18 -21.63 -5.61 1.12
CA LYS A 18 -22.49 -5.65 -0.08
C LYS A 18 -21.75 -6.07 -1.36
N LYS A 19 -20.41 -6.19 -1.34
CA LYS A 19 -19.58 -6.52 -2.50
C LYS A 19 -19.31 -8.01 -2.65
N GLY A 20 -19.23 -8.73 -1.53
CA GLY A 20 -18.86 -10.14 -1.53
C GLY A 20 -19.31 -10.84 -0.27
N ASP A 21 -19.30 -12.17 -0.35
CA ASP A 21 -19.44 -13.04 0.80
C ASP A 21 -18.05 -13.25 1.45
N TYR A 22 -17.78 -12.48 2.50
CA TYR A 22 -16.53 -12.60 3.26
C TYR A 22 -16.71 -13.57 4.43
N GLN A 23 -15.87 -14.61 4.46
CA GLN A 23 -15.78 -15.57 5.58
C GLN A 23 -14.86 -15.08 6.70
N LYS A 24 -13.94 -14.16 6.36
CA LYS A 24 -12.93 -13.64 7.26
C LYS A 24 -12.80 -12.13 7.11
N LEU A 25 -12.51 -11.46 8.22
CA LEU A 25 -12.28 -10.04 8.30
C LEU A 25 -11.11 -9.76 9.24
N LEU A 26 -10.15 -8.98 8.76
CA LEU A 26 -9.05 -8.43 9.56
C LEU A 26 -9.05 -6.91 9.40
N VAL A 27 -9.03 -6.19 10.52
CA VAL A 27 -8.78 -4.75 10.53
C VAL A 27 -7.32 -4.52 10.93
N VAL A 28 -6.58 -3.73 10.17
CA VAL A 28 -5.16 -3.47 10.46
C VAL A 28 -4.99 -1.99 10.80
N PHE A 29 -4.30 -1.71 11.91
CA PHE A 29 -3.95 -0.36 12.35
C PHE A 29 -2.45 -0.14 12.26
N ASP A 30 -2.07 1.10 11.98
CA ASP A 30 -0.67 1.53 12.02
C ASP A 30 -0.11 1.43 13.44
N GLY A 31 1.07 0.82 13.60
CA GLY A 31 1.72 0.65 14.88
C GLY A 31 2.46 1.89 15.39
N GLY A 32 2.66 2.90 14.56
CA GLY A 32 3.49 4.05 14.85
C GLY A 32 4.96 3.68 15.09
N GLY A 33 5.69 4.56 15.78
CA GLY A 33 7.07 4.31 16.20
C GLY A 33 8.13 4.56 15.11
N THR A 34 9.25 3.86 15.23
CA THR A 34 10.40 3.97 14.31
C THR A 34 10.51 2.69 13.51
N ASN A 35 10.09 2.75 12.24
CA ASN A 35 10.14 1.63 11.32
C ASN A 35 11.43 1.63 10.48
N PHE A 36 11.62 0.60 9.66
CA PHE A 36 12.78 0.46 8.79
C PHE A 36 12.93 1.64 7.80
N ARG A 37 11.82 2.26 7.38
CA ARG A 37 11.85 3.40 6.45
C ARG A 37 12.49 4.63 7.09
N LYS A 38 12.21 4.93 8.37
CA LYS A 38 12.89 6.00 9.11
C LYS A 38 14.39 5.74 9.32
N ASN A 39 14.79 4.47 9.45
CA ASN A 39 16.21 4.11 9.52
C ASN A 39 16.93 4.33 8.18
N LEU A 40 16.24 4.11 7.06
CA LEU A 40 16.77 4.35 5.71
C LEU A 40 16.74 5.83 5.31
N LEU A 41 15.71 6.56 5.74
CA LEU A 41 15.47 7.95 5.41
C LEU A 41 14.90 8.67 6.64
N PRO A 42 15.72 9.35 7.46
CA PRO A 42 15.27 10.00 8.70
C PRO A 42 14.12 11.00 8.52
N GLN A 43 14.06 11.65 7.36
CA GLN A 43 13.00 12.61 7.02
C GLN A 43 11.70 11.97 6.49
N TYR A 44 11.63 10.64 6.41
CA TYR A 44 10.45 9.91 5.95
C TYR A 44 9.22 10.25 6.83
N LYS A 45 8.14 10.70 6.18
CA LYS A 45 6.90 11.18 6.82
C LYS A 45 7.10 12.32 7.85
N ALA A 46 8.27 12.97 7.91
CA ALA A 46 8.59 13.96 8.95
C ALA A 46 7.71 15.21 8.94
N GLN A 47 7.13 15.54 7.78
CA GLN A 47 6.21 16.66 7.61
C GLN A 47 4.74 16.31 7.87
N ARG A 48 4.42 15.03 8.15
CA ARG A 48 3.04 14.64 8.48
C ARG A 48 2.71 15.22 9.85
N GLU A 49 1.62 15.97 9.92
CA GLU A 49 1.10 16.46 11.20
C GLU A 49 0.73 15.29 12.11
N ALA A 50 0.92 15.49 13.42
CA ALA A 50 0.47 14.52 14.40
C ALA A 50 -1.05 14.29 14.27
N MET A 51 -1.48 13.06 14.53
CA MET A 51 -2.90 12.74 14.51
C MET A 51 -3.67 13.64 15.50
N PRO A 52 -4.74 14.32 15.07
CA PRO A 52 -5.56 15.12 15.98
C PRO A 52 -6.13 14.28 17.11
N GLU A 53 -6.16 14.82 18.33
CA GLU A 53 -6.64 14.10 19.53
C GLU A 53 -8.07 13.55 19.36
N GLU A 54 -8.94 14.29 18.67
CA GLU A 54 -10.30 13.85 18.37
C GLU A 54 -10.31 12.58 17.49
N LEU A 55 -9.41 12.50 16.50
CA LEU A 55 -9.29 11.35 15.63
C LEU A 55 -8.71 10.14 16.39
N TYR A 56 -7.73 10.39 17.28
CA TYR A 56 -7.20 9.34 18.16
C TYR A 56 -8.30 8.73 19.04
N LYS A 57 -9.12 9.57 19.69
CA LYS A 57 -10.28 9.11 20.48
C LYS A 57 -11.26 8.30 19.64
N GLN A 58 -11.52 8.72 18.40
CA GLN A 58 -12.39 7.98 17.48
C GLN A 58 -11.79 6.61 17.12
N MET A 59 -10.47 6.50 16.91
CA MET A 59 -9.81 5.22 16.64
C MET A 59 -9.91 4.26 17.82
N GLU A 60 -9.72 4.73 19.05
CA GLU A 60 -9.88 3.90 20.26
C GLU A 60 -11.33 3.42 20.43
N MET A 61 -12.31 4.26 20.08
CA MET A 61 -13.72 3.83 20.02
C MET A 61 -13.95 2.73 18.98
N VAL A 62 -13.30 2.82 17.80
CA VAL A 62 -13.37 1.78 16.77
C VAL A 62 -12.77 0.47 17.29
N LYS A 63 -11.59 0.49 17.92
CA LYS A 63 -10.99 -0.71 18.52
C LYS A 63 -11.90 -1.36 19.56
N SER A 64 -12.47 -0.57 20.47
CA SER A 64 -13.42 -1.09 21.46
C SER A 64 -14.67 -1.70 20.82
N LEU A 65 -15.14 -1.13 19.71
CA LEU A 65 -16.25 -1.70 18.95
C LEU A 65 -15.86 -3.05 18.34
N LEU A 66 -14.67 -3.15 17.73
CA LEU A 66 -14.17 -4.39 17.13
C LEU A 66 -14.04 -5.51 18.17
N GLU A 67 -13.55 -5.18 19.37
CA GLU A 67 -13.48 -6.13 20.50
C GLU A 67 -14.88 -6.64 20.90
N LYS A 68 -15.84 -5.73 21.04
CA LYS A 68 -17.22 -6.08 21.42
C LYS A 68 -17.95 -6.89 20.35
N THR A 69 -17.54 -6.77 19.09
CA THR A 69 -18.13 -7.53 17.97
C THR A 69 -17.31 -8.75 17.57
N ASN A 70 -16.27 -9.10 18.35
CA ASN A 70 -15.34 -10.19 18.05
C ASN A 70 -14.70 -10.08 16.64
N ILE A 71 -14.57 -8.85 16.11
CA ILE A 71 -13.82 -8.62 14.88
C ILE A 71 -12.35 -8.47 15.23
N THR A 72 -11.53 -9.36 14.66
CA THR A 72 -10.09 -9.35 14.88
C THR A 72 -9.46 -8.12 14.25
N TYR A 73 -8.58 -7.46 15.03
CA TYR A 73 -7.69 -6.43 14.51
C TYR A 73 -6.23 -6.75 14.83
N LEU A 74 -5.32 -6.18 14.03
CA LEU A 74 -3.89 -6.30 14.18
C LEU A 74 -3.26 -4.89 14.26
N GLN A 75 -2.40 -4.71 15.24
CA GLN A 75 -1.55 -3.53 15.40
C GLN A 75 -0.24 -3.99 16.03
N LEU A 76 0.89 -3.79 15.35
CA LEU A 76 2.21 -4.14 15.86
C LEU A 76 3.09 -2.90 15.90
N GLU A 77 3.66 -2.58 17.06
CA GLU A 77 4.55 -1.43 17.24
C GLU A 77 5.71 -1.46 16.25
N ASN A 78 6.11 -0.29 15.74
CA ASN A 78 7.20 -0.12 14.75
C ASN A 78 6.93 -0.72 13.36
N HIS A 79 5.68 -1.13 13.07
CA HIS A 79 5.26 -1.62 11.76
C HIS A 79 4.10 -0.79 11.20
N GLU A 80 4.16 -0.49 9.91
CA GLU A 80 3.07 0.21 9.21
C GLU A 80 1.97 -0.78 8.82
N ALA A 81 0.73 -0.30 8.75
CA ALA A 81 -0.42 -1.15 8.42
C ALA A 81 -0.25 -1.85 7.07
N ASP A 82 0.35 -1.17 6.08
CA ASP A 82 0.49 -1.67 4.72
C ASP A 82 1.43 -2.88 4.66
N ASP A 83 2.51 -2.86 5.44
CA ASP A 83 3.44 -3.99 5.56
C ASP A 83 2.80 -5.18 6.28
N LEU A 84 2.01 -4.91 7.32
CA LEU A 84 1.26 -5.96 8.03
C LEU A 84 0.23 -6.63 7.11
N ILE A 85 -0.45 -5.86 6.26
CA ILE A 85 -1.37 -6.38 5.24
C ILE A 85 -0.60 -7.25 4.23
N ALA A 86 0.50 -6.75 3.68
CA ALA A 86 1.31 -7.48 2.70
C ALA A 86 1.84 -8.81 3.28
N SER A 87 2.39 -8.76 4.50
CA SER A 87 2.86 -9.94 5.23
C SER A 87 1.73 -10.94 5.53
N PHE A 88 0.54 -10.45 5.88
CA PHE A 88 -0.62 -11.31 6.15
C PHE A 88 -1.08 -12.02 4.88
N ILE A 89 -1.14 -11.32 3.75
CA ILE A 89 -1.55 -11.90 2.48
C ILE A 89 -0.55 -12.98 2.06
N LYS A 90 0.75 -12.66 2.02
CA LYS A 90 1.79 -13.60 1.60
C LYS A 90 1.79 -14.88 2.42
N LYS A 91 1.84 -14.76 3.75
CA LYS A 91 1.84 -15.92 4.67
C LYS A 91 0.67 -16.86 4.46
N ASN A 92 -0.50 -16.34 4.09
CA ASN A 92 -1.70 -17.13 3.88
C ASN A 92 -1.82 -17.68 2.45
N GLN A 93 -1.33 -16.95 1.44
CA GLN A 93 -1.21 -17.47 0.08
C GLN A 93 -0.21 -18.64 -0.01
N GLU A 94 0.88 -18.59 0.75
CA GLU A 94 1.84 -19.70 0.85
C GLU A 94 1.21 -20.96 1.44
N LYS A 95 0.27 -20.81 2.39
CA LYS A 95 -0.50 -21.93 2.95
C LYS A 95 -1.59 -22.43 2.00
N ASN A 96 -2.27 -21.51 1.32
CA ASN A 96 -3.32 -21.83 0.37
C ASN A 96 -3.43 -20.75 -0.71
N SER A 97 -2.94 -21.08 -1.91
CA SER A 97 -2.90 -20.16 -3.04
C SER A 97 -4.28 -19.82 -3.60
N GLN A 98 -5.35 -20.53 -3.23
CA GLN A 98 -6.72 -20.28 -3.69
C GLN A 98 -7.45 -19.21 -2.88
N ILE A 99 -6.85 -18.69 -1.81
CA ILE A 99 -7.47 -17.61 -1.02
C ILE A 99 -7.49 -16.33 -1.85
N ILE A 100 -8.68 -15.75 -2.00
CA ILE A 100 -8.89 -14.44 -2.60
C ILE A 100 -8.90 -13.38 -1.49
N PHE A 101 -8.11 -12.33 -1.66
CA PHE A 101 -8.04 -11.19 -0.74
C PHE A 101 -8.63 -9.95 -1.41
N ASP A 102 -9.59 -9.31 -0.74
CA ASP A 102 -10.06 -7.98 -1.08
C ASP A 102 -9.57 -6.99 -0.03
N VAL A 103 -8.61 -6.15 -0.42
CA VAL A 103 -7.97 -5.20 0.49
C VAL A 103 -8.64 -3.84 0.36
N PHE A 104 -9.32 -3.40 1.41
CA PHE A 104 -9.88 -2.06 1.47
C PHE A 104 -8.80 -1.03 1.85
N THR A 105 -8.42 -0.18 0.91
CA THR A 105 -7.47 0.90 1.17
C THR A 105 -7.67 2.08 0.21
N ARG A 106 -7.18 3.25 0.62
CA ARG A 106 -6.99 4.41 -0.26
C ARG A 106 -5.53 4.61 -0.63
N ASP A 107 -4.63 3.92 0.06
CA ASP A 107 -3.22 4.06 -0.20
C ASP A 107 -2.89 3.39 -1.53
N LYS A 108 -2.27 4.17 -2.42
CA LYS A 108 -1.92 3.72 -3.76
C LYS A 108 -0.80 2.68 -3.70
N ASP A 109 0.00 2.65 -2.65
CA ASP A 109 1.19 1.81 -2.60
C ASP A 109 0.80 0.32 -2.55
N LEU A 110 -0.33 -0.04 -1.94
CA LEU A 110 -0.85 -1.42 -1.97
C LEU A 110 -1.35 -1.88 -3.34
N LEU A 111 -1.42 -1.00 -4.35
CA LEU A 111 -1.65 -1.45 -5.73
C LEU A 111 -0.54 -2.39 -6.21
N GLN A 112 0.66 -2.33 -5.60
CA GLN A 112 1.75 -3.28 -5.89
C GLN A 112 1.40 -4.75 -5.54
N LEU A 113 0.42 -4.98 -4.66
CA LEU A 113 -0.02 -6.32 -4.26
C LEU A 113 -1.01 -6.96 -5.25
N LEU A 114 -1.55 -6.21 -6.21
CA LEU A 114 -2.56 -6.72 -7.13
C LEU A 114 -2.05 -7.95 -7.90
N SER A 115 -2.87 -8.99 -7.90
CA SER A 115 -2.61 -10.25 -8.61
C SER A 115 -3.94 -10.91 -8.95
N GLN A 116 -3.92 -12.13 -9.50
CA GLN A 116 -5.14 -12.88 -9.80
C GLN A 116 -6.02 -13.10 -8.56
N ASN A 117 -5.42 -13.19 -7.36
CA ASN A 117 -6.10 -13.49 -6.11
C ASN A 117 -6.09 -12.33 -5.11
N ILE A 118 -5.66 -11.14 -5.52
CA ILE A 118 -5.62 -9.95 -4.66
C ILE A 118 -6.26 -8.80 -5.41
N ASN A 119 -7.36 -8.27 -4.87
CA ASN A 119 -8.03 -7.09 -5.37
C ASN A 119 -7.95 -5.94 -4.36
N ILE A 120 -8.14 -4.73 -4.86
CA ILE A 120 -8.21 -3.52 -4.03
C ILE A 120 -9.64 -2.98 -4.05
N LEU A 121 -10.24 -2.80 -2.88
CA LEU A 121 -11.55 -2.16 -2.73
C LEU A 121 -11.38 -0.66 -2.49
N LYS A 122 -11.95 0.16 -3.39
CA LYS A 122 -11.94 1.62 -3.30
C LYS A 122 -13.33 2.14 -2.90
N TYR A 123 -13.39 3.10 -1.97
CA TYR A 123 -14.65 3.78 -1.62
C TYR A 123 -14.81 5.10 -2.36
N ILE A 124 -15.67 5.12 -3.38
CA ILE A 124 -15.87 6.25 -4.29
C ILE A 124 -17.36 6.61 -4.31
N ASN A 125 -17.68 7.88 -4.08
CA ASN A 125 -19.05 8.42 -4.15
C ASN A 125 -20.09 7.58 -3.37
N GLY A 126 -19.75 7.15 -2.16
CA GLY A 126 -20.64 6.39 -1.29
C GLY A 126 -20.74 4.89 -1.61
N LYS A 127 -19.98 4.40 -2.59
CA LYS A 127 -20.01 3.00 -3.03
C LYS A 127 -18.60 2.40 -3.01
N THR A 128 -18.51 1.14 -2.59
CA THR A 128 -17.28 0.35 -2.74
C THR A 128 -17.20 -0.23 -4.16
N THR A 129 -16.05 -0.08 -4.81
CA THR A 129 -15.77 -0.58 -6.15
C THR A 129 -14.52 -1.45 -6.14
N LEU A 130 -14.52 -2.52 -6.92
CA LEU A 130 -13.37 -3.40 -7.10
C LEU A 130 -12.38 -2.77 -8.08
N TYR A 131 -11.10 -2.81 -7.74
CA TYR A 131 -9.98 -2.45 -8.59
C TYR A 131 -9.08 -3.68 -8.71
N THR A 132 -9.03 -4.25 -9.91
CA THR A 132 -8.40 -5.55 -10.18
C THR A 132 -7.07 -5.40 -10.91
N TYR A 133 -6.35 -6.52 -11.05
CA TYR A 133 -5.14 -6.61 -11.87
C TYR A 133 -5.37 -6.12 -13.31
N GLU A 134 -6.50 -6.47 -13.93
CA GLU A 134 -6.82 -6.08 -15.31
C GLU A 134 -7.03 -4.57 -15.43
N ILE A 135 -7.77 -3.98 -14.48
CA ILE A 135 -7.99 -2.53 -14.43
C ILE A 135 -6.65 -1.80 -14.26
N PHE A 136 -5.78 -2.31 -13.39
CA PHE A 136 -4.42 -1.79 -13.25
C PHE A 136 -3.66 -1.85 -14.56
N CYS A 137 -3.63 -3.01 -15.23
CA CYS A 137 -2.88 -3.18 -16.47
C CYS A 137 -3.40 -2.26 -17.59
N GLN A 138 -4.71 -2.03 -17.68
CA GLN A 138 -5.30 -1.08 -18.62
C GLN A 138 -4.92 0.38 -18.31
N GLU A 139 -4.90 0.73 -17.02
CA GLU A 139 -4.56 2.09 -16.58
C GLU A 139 -3.07 2.37 -16.74
N TYR A 140 -2.20 1.44 -16.34
CA TYR A 140 -0.76 1.63 -16.25
C TYR A 140 0.02 1.10 -17.45
N ASN A 141 -0.56 0.21 -18.25
CA ASN A 141 0.09 -0.47 -19.39
C ASN A 141 1.38 -1.22 -19.03
N PHE A 142 1.50 -1.64 -17.78
CA PHE A 142 2.50 -2.57 -17.23
C PHE A 142 1.85 -3.30 -16.03
N THR A 143 2.55 -4.26 -15.44
CA THR A 143 1.97 -5.11 -14.37
C THR A 143 2.19 -4.51 -12.97
N PRO A 144 1.37 -4.84 -11.97
CA PRO A 144 1.57 -4.40 -10.57
C PRO A 144 2.97 -4.66 -10.02
N HIS A 145 3.64 -5.72 -10.49
CA HIS A 145 5.04 -6.02 -10.12
C HIS A 145 5.99 -4.87 -10.44
N ASN A 146 5.76 -4.14 -11.54
CA ASN A 146 6.58 -3.01 -11.96
C ASN A 146 6.15 -1.68 -11.31
N TYR A 147 5.10 -1.68 -10.47
CA TYR A 147 4.54 -0.46 -9.91
C TYR A 147 5.49 0.23 -8.92
N ILE A 148 6.26 -0.56 -8.17
CA ILE A 148 7.27 -0.04 -7.23
C ILE A 148 8.36 0.70 -8.00
N ASP A 149 8.84 0.15 -9.12
CA ASP A 149 9.80 0.80 -10.01
C ASP A 149 9.25 2.12 -10.55
N TYR A 150 8.00 2.12 -10.99
CA TYR A 150 7.30 3.33 -11.42
C TYR A 150 7.24 4.41 -10.33
N LEU A 151 6.81 4.04 -9.13
CA LEU A 151 6.72 4.97 -7.99
C LEU A 151 8.10 5.47 -7.54
N SER A 152 9.14 4.63 -7.61
CA SER A 152 10.50 5.00 -7.21
C SER A 152 11.11 6.14 -8.05
N LEU A 153 10.68 6.26 -9.32
CA LEU A 153 11.04 7.37 -10.21
C LEU A 153 10.27 8.65 -9.87
N LEU A 154 9.01 8.54 -9.44
CA LEU A 154 8.14 9.68 -9.14
C LEU A 154 8.33 10.23 -7.73
N GLY A 155 8.78 9.39 -6.81
CA GLY A 155 8.76 9.66 -5.38
C GLY A 155 7.35 9.77 -4.83
N ASP A 156 7.27 10.24 -3.59
CA ASP A 156 6.02 10.50 -2.89
C ASP A 156 6.17 11.75 -2.01
N LYS A 157 5.52 12.83 -2.45
CA LYS A 157 5.55 14.09 -1.73
C LYS A 157 4.87 14.02 -0.37
N VAL A 158 3.87 13.16 -0.16
CA VAL A 158 3.19 13.02 1.14
C VAL A 158 4.13 12.38 2.16
N ASP A 159 4.92 11.41 1.70
CA ASP A 159 5.88 10.65 2.51
C ASP A 159 7.28 11.26 2.58
N ASN A 160 7.47 12.43 1.95
CA ASN A 160 8.75 13.12 1.85
C ASN A 160 9.83 12.28 1.13
N ILE A 161 9.42 11.54 0.11
CA ILE A 161 10.27 10.79 -0.81
C ILE A 161 10.45 11.62 -2.08
N GLU A 162 11.68 12.07 -2.35
CA GLU A 162 11.99 12.89 -3.53
C GLU A 162 12.02 12.01 -4.80
N GLY A 163 11.29 12.42 -5.84
CA GLY A 163 11.35 11.80 -7.17
C GLY A 163 12.46 12.37 -8.07
N VAL A 164 12.60 11.83 -9.27
CA VAL A 164 13.49 12.38 -10.29
C VAL A 164 12.84 13.60 -10.93
N ASN A 165 13.36 14.79 -10.61
CA ASN A 165 12.91 16.04 -11.22
C ASN A 165 12.95 15.96 -12.76
N GLY A 166 11.85 16.30 -13.42
CA GLY A 166 11.70 16.20 -14.88
C GLY A 166 11.17 14.85 -15.39
N ILE A 167 11.09 13.82 -14.54
CA ILE A 167 10.45 12.53 -14.86
C ILE A 167 9.05 12.51 -14.24
N GLY A 168 8.06 12.92 -15.03
CA GLY A 168 6.64 12.82 -14.65
C GLY A 168 6.02 11.46 -14.95
N PRO A 169 4.74 11.23 -14.57
CA PRO A 169 4.01 9.97 -14.74
C PRO A 169 4.09 9.38 -16.15
N VAL A 170 3.99 10.22 -17.19
CA VAL A 170 4.04 9.79 -18.59
C VAL A 170 5.41 9.22 -18.95
N ASN A 171 6.49 9.90 -18.54
CA ASN A 171 7.86 9.47 -18.85
C ASN A 171 8.25 8.25 -18.01
N ALA A 172 7.90 8.23 -16.72
CA ALA A 172 8.11 7.09 -15.84
C ALA A 172 7.41 5.84 -16.41
N LYS A 173 6.14 5.95 -16.83
CA LYS A 173 5.41 4.85 -17.47
C LYS A 173 6.14 4.32 -18.70
N LYS A 174 6.56 5.19 -19.63
CA LYS A 174 7.31 4.77 -20.83
C LYS A 174 8.60 4.02 -20.49
N LEU A 175 9.34 4.52 -19.50
CA LEU A 175 10.57 3.88 -19.04
C LEU A 175 10.29 2.49 -18.46
N ILE A 176 9.29 2.36 -17.59
CA ILE A 176 8.93 1.06 -17.00
C ILE A 176 8.40 0.08 -18.05
N GLN A 177 7.62 0.55 -19.03
CA GLN A 177 7.19 -0.31 -20.14
C GLN A 177 8.37 -0.84 -20.95
N GLN A 178 9.35 0.02 -21.22
CA GLN A 178 10.50 -0.35 -22.06
C GLN A 178 11.53 -1.22 -21.32
N PHE A 179 11.79 -0.92 -20.05
CA PHE A 179 12.90 -1.50 -19.29
C PHE A 179 12.45 -2.45 -18.18
N GLN A 180 11.16 -2.46 -17.82
CA GLN A 180 10.53 -3.31 -16.80
C GLN A 180 10.95 -3.03 -15.36
N SER A 181 12.19 -2.59 -15.09
CA SER A 181 12.67 -2.22 -13.76
C SER A 181 13.63 -1.03 -13.80
N VAL A 182 13.82 -0.35 -12.67
CA VAL A 182 14.79 0.73 -12.56
C VAL A 182 16.22 0.24 -12.72
N GLU A 183 16.55 -0.96 -12.25
CA GLU A 183 17.87 -1.57 -12.45
C GLU A 183 18.17 -1.72 -13.95
N ASN A 184 17.20 -2.17 -14.74
CA ASN A 184 17.36 -2.29 -16.19
C ASN A 184 17.49 -0.93 -16.89
N ILE A 185 16.81 0.11 -16.39
CA ILE A 185 16.97 1.49 -16.89
C ILE A 185 18.44 1.92 -16.71
N TYR A 186 18.99 1.73 -15.51
CA TYR A 186 20.35 2.14 -15.19
C TYR A 186 21.42 1.31 -15.92
N GLN A 187 21.21 -0.01 -16.06
CA GLN A 187 22.08 -0.87 -16.88
C GLN A 187 22.15 -0.43 -18.35
N LYS A 188 21.07 0.16 -18.89
CA LYS A 188 20.96 0.60 -20.28
C LYS A 188 20.90 2.13 -20.42
N ILE A 189 21.42 2.86 -19.42
CA ILE A 189 21.28 4.32 -19.35
C ILE A 189 21.86 5.04 -20.57
N ASN A 190 22.91 4.48 -21.18
CA ASN A 190 23.54 5.02 -22.39
C ASN A 190 22.69 4.90 -23.66
N ASN A 191 21.64 4.07 -23.63
CA ASN A 191 20.72 3.89 -24.76
C ASN A 191 19.47 4.78 -24.65
N LEU A 192 19.37 5.58 -23.58
CA LEU A 192 18.27 6.53 -23.39
C LEU A 192 18.49 7.79 -24.23
N PRO A 193 17.41 8.50 -24.63
CA PRO A 193 17.52 9.83 -25.20
C PRO A 193 18.32 10.76 -24.28
N GLU A 194 19.19 11.61 -24.85
CA GLU A 194 20.12 12.46 -24.10
C GLU A 194 19.45 13.24 -22.96
N ILE A 195 18.28 13.85 -23.21
CA ILE A 195 17.53 14.57 -22.18
C ILE A 195 17.18 13.65 -21.00
N THR A 196 16.61 12.48 -21.27
CA THR A 196 16.21 11.52 -20.23
C THR A 196 17.41 10.95 -19.49
N LYS A 197 18.50 10.67 -20.20
CA LYS A 197 19.77 10.23 -19.64
C LYS A 197 20.31 11.25 -18.64
N HIS A 198 20.37 12.53 -19.02
CA HIS A 198 20.83 13.61 -18.14
C HIS A 198 19.98 13.75 -16.87
N LEU A 199 18.68 13.51 -16.93
CA LEU A 199 17.82 13.54 -15.74
C LEU A 199 18.09 12.39 -14.76
N LEU A 200 18.56 11.23 -15.26
CA LEU A 200 18.69 10.00 -14.47
C LEU A 200 20.11 9.70 -14.01
N ILE A 201 21.14 10.14 -14.73
CA ILE A 201 22.53 9.64 -14.59
C ILE A 201 23.08 9.75 -13.16
N ASP A 202 22.77 10.82 -12.44
CA ASP A 202 23.23 11.04 -11.05
C ASP A 202 22.17 10.69 -10.00
N LYS A 203 21.07 10.03 -10.42
CA LYS A 203 19.91 9.73 -9.56
C LYS A 203 19.75 8.25 -9.23
N GLU A 204 20.65 7.39 -9.69
CA GLU A 204 20.58 5.93 -9.44
C GLU A 204 20.41 5.60 -7.96
N LYS A 205 21.29 6.13 -7.11
CA LYS A 205 21.23 5.89 -5.66
C LYS A 205 19.89 6.36 -5.06
N LEU A 206 19.38 7.52 -5.48
CA LEU A 206 18.09 8.05 -5.02
C LEU A 206 16.97 7.08 -5.39
N VAL A 207 16.87 6.69 -6.66
CA VAL A 207 15.81 5.83 -7.18
C VAL A 207 15.84 4.44 -6.52
N LEU A 208 17.03 3.86 -6.32
CA LEU A 208 17.17 2.58 -5.63
C LEU A 208 16.80 2.65 -4.14
N VAL A 209 17.08 3.77 -3.47
CA VAL A 209 16.62 4.02 -2.10
C VAL A 209 15.10 4.20 -2.06
N ASN A 210 14.52 4.97 -2.99
CA ASN A 210 13.08 5.14 -3.10
C ASN A 210 12.37 3.80 -3.30
N LYS A 211 12.90 2.93 -4.17
CA LYS A 211 12.37 1.59 -4.39
C LYS A 211 12.27 0.82 -3.06
N LYS A 212 13.33 0.84 -2.25
CA LYS A 212 13.32 0.21 -0.91
C LYS A 212 12.33 0.85 0.06
N LEU A 213 12.16 2.16 0.02
CA LEU A 213 11.20 2.88 0.86
C LEU A 213 9.74 2.58 0.48
N ILE A 214 9.45 2.36 -0.80
CA ILE A 214 8.08 2.14 -1.31
C ILE A 214 7.69 0.66 -1.31
N SER A 215 8.68 -0.24 -1.35
CA SER A 215 8.43 -1.67 -1.19
C SER A 215 7.74 -1.97 0.14
N LEU A 216 6.72 -2.82 0.09
CA LEU A 216 6.07 -3.35 1.29
C LEU A 216 6.90 -4.52 1.85
N ALA A 217 7.05 -4.56 3.17
CA ALA A 217 7.62 -5.71 3.84
C ALA A 217 6.59 -6.84 3.90
N GLU A 218 6.98 -8.05 3.50
CA GLU A 218 6.08 -9.20 3.40
C GLU A 218 6.46 -10.35 4.35
N ASP A 219 7.51 -10.17 5.15
CA ASP A 219 8.12 -11.18 6.02
C ASP A 219 8.00 -10.82 7.51
N ILE A 220 7.09 -9.90 7.86
CA ILE A 220 6.86 -9.55 9.27
C ILE A 220 6.28 -10.77 10.01
N SER A 221 6.87 -11.08 11.16
CA SER A 221 6.38 -12.15 12.04
C SER A 221 5.02 -11.78 12.64
N LEU A 222 3.96 -12.35 12.06
CA LEU A 222 2.60 -12.20 12.55
C LEU A 222 2.24 -13.22 13.64
N PRO A 223 1.31 -12.90 14.55
CA PRO A 223 0.77 -13.87 15.51
C PRO A 223 0.35 -15.17 14.81
N ILE A 224 0.66 -16.32 15.42
CA ILE A 224 0.54 -17.62 14.75
C ILE A 224 -0.91 -17.94 14.34
N ASP A 225 -1.87 -17.53 15.16
CA ASP A 225 -3.29 -17.81 15.04
C ASP A 225 -4.12 -16.66 14.44
N ILE A 226 -3.45 -15.64 13.87
CA ILE A 226 -4.14 -14.43 13.40
C ILE A 226 -5.18 -14.75 12.33
N TYR A 227 -4.88 -15.67 11.40
CA TYR A 227 -5.79 -16.02 10.30
C TYR A 227 -7.04 -16.75 10.81
N GLU A 228 -6.87 -17.62 11.80
CA GLU A 228 -7.91 -18.40 12.45
C GLU A 228 -8.84 -17.48 13.25
N LYS A 229 -8.29 -16.46 13.93
CA LYS A 229 -9.05 -15.44 14.66
C LYS A 229 -9.87 -14.52 13.76
N CYS A 230 -9.52 -14.38 12.48
CA CYS A 230 -10.26 -13.53 11.54
C CYS A 230 -11.64 -14.07 11.15
N ASN A 231 -12.15 -15.15 11.76
CA ASN A 231 -13.48 -15.68 11.43
C ASN A 231 -14.55 -14.60 11.58
N PHE A 232 -15.26 -14.36 10.49
CA PHE A 232 -16.28 -13.34 10.39
C PHE A 232 -17.55 -13.99 9.87
N ARG A 233 -18.23 -14.71 10.78
CA ARG A 233 -19.58 -15.27 10.69
C ARG A 233 -19.93 -16.03 11.97
#